data_AF-A0A1I6IES3-F1
#
_entry.id   AF-A0A1I6IES3-F1
#
_cell.length_a   1.000
_cell.length_b   1.000
_cell.length_c   1.000
_cell.angle_alpha   90.00
_cell.angle_beta   90.00
_cell.angle_gamma   90.00
#
_symmetry.space_group_name_H-M   'P 1'
#
loop_
_entity.id
_entity.type
_entity.pdbx_description
1 polymer ?
#
loop_
_entity_poly.entity_id
_entity_poly.type
_entity_poly.pdbx_seq_one_letter_code
_entity_poly.pdbx_strand_id
1 'polypeptide(L)'
;MSKKRLTAGLAMFATCLYIVIIMYVFMMVLRIQNMENFETAIGFEIVGFALLAYFILGNIGSNRIKTGYFVPLLMVTVIYTILLDTINIAFVAKISNVMFVLIHFVVLLVYCIVSIPMYILGKR
;
A
#
# COMPACT_ATOMS: atom_id res chain seq x y z
N MET A 1 -1.67 -30.34 -2.16
CA MET A 1 -2.05 -28.91 -2.32
C MET A 1 -1.49 -28.39 -3.64
N SER A 2 -2.29 -27.72 -4.48
CA SER A 2 -1.76 -27.12 -5.72
C SER A 2 -0.70 -26.06 -5.38
N LYS A 3 0.44 -26.05 -6.09
CA LYS A 3 1.51 -25.05 -5.91
C LYS A 3 0.94 -23.62 -5.90
N LYS A 4 -0.06 -23.35 -6.73
CA LYS A 4 -0.78 -22.07 -6.82
C LYS A 4 -1.47 -21.69 -5.49
N ARG A 5 -2.11 -22.65 -4.82
CA ARG A 5 -2.76 -22.44 -3.51
C ARG A 5 -1.75 -22.23 -2.39
N LEU A 6 -0.61 -22.92 -2.44
CA LEU A 6 0.49 -22.72 -1.49
C LEU A 6 1.08 -21.32 -1.61
N THR A 7 1.37 -20.86 -2.84
CA THR A 7 1.88 -19.51 -3.09
C THR A 7 0.88 -18.45 -2.65
N ALA A 8 -0.42 -18.63 -2.93
CA ALA A 8 -1.46 -17.72 -2.46
C ALA A 8 -1.50 -17.64 -0.92
N GLY A 9 -1.44 -18.80 -0.23
CA GLY A 9 -1.45 -18.85 1.23
C GLY A 9 -0.24 -18.16 1.86
N LEU A 10 0.98 -18.43 1.35
CA LEU A 10 2.20 -17.77 1.82
C LEU A 10 2.19 -16.27 1.54
N ALA A 11 1.71 -15.85 0.37
CA ALA A 11 1.62 -14.44 0.01
C ALA A 11 0.59 -13.70 0.88
N MET A 12 -0.57 -14.30 1.14
CA MET A 12 -1.57 -13.74 2.04
C MET A 12 -1.03 -13.62 3.46
N PHE A 13 -0.36 -14.66 3.97
CA PHE A 13 0.27 -14.64 5.29
C PHE A 13 1.30 -13.51 5.40
N ALA A 14 2.19 -13.37 4.41
CA ALA A 14 3.18 -12.30 4.38
C ALA A 14 2.54 -10.90 4.35
N THR A 15 1.49 -10.70 3.53
CA THR A 15 0.74 -9.44 3.49
C THR A 15 0.07 -9.14 4.81
N CYS A 16 -0.59 -10.12 5.45
CA CYS A 16 -1.19 -9.94 6.77
C CYS A 16 -0.14 -9.58 7.84
N LEU A 17 1.00 -10.26 7.83
CA LEU A 17 2.09 -9.98 8.77
C LEU A 17 2.65 -8.57 8.57
N TYR A 18 2.80 -8.12 7.32
CA TYR A 18 3.18 -6.74 6.99
C TYR A 18 2.18 -5.72 7.54
N ILE A 19 0.87 -5.92 7.30
CA ILE A 19 -0.19 -5.05 7.81
C ILE A 19 -0.14 -4.96 9.35
N VAL A 20 0.03 -6.10 10.03
CA VAL A 20 0.10 -6.14 11.50
C VAL A 20 1.30 -5.35 12.02
N ILE A 21 2.47 -5.46 11.38
CA ILE A 21 3.67 -4.70 11.78
C ILE A 21 3.44 -3.20 11.64
N ILE A 22 2.94 -2.74 10.49
CA ILE A 22 2.72 -1.30 10.25
C ILE A 22 1.68 -0.76 11.24
N MET A 23 0.55 -1.46 11.42
CA MET A 23 -0.47 -1.05 12.37
C MET A 23 0.04 -1.02 13.81
N TYR A 24 0.88 -1.98 14.21
CA TYR A 24 1.51 -1.97 15.53
C TYR A 24 2.43 -0.76 15.71
N VAL A 25 3.26 -0.44 14.71
CA VAL A 25 4.13 0.74 14.75
C VAL A 25 3.30 2.02 14.86
N PHE A 26 2.23 2.15 14.09
CA PHE A 26 1.35 3.32 14.12
C PHE A 26 0.68 3.49 15.49
N MET A 27 0.07 2.42 16.01
CA MET A 27 -0.73 2.50 17.24
C MET A 27 0.13 2.54 18.51
N MET A 28 1.14 1.68 18.61
CA MET A 28 1.88 1.46 19.86
C MET A 28 3.16 2.27 19.94
N VAL A 29 3.89 2.42 18.83
CA VAL A 29 5.19 3.13 18.81
C VAL A 29 4.97 4.63 18.60
N LEU A 30 4.24 5.00 17.55
CA LEU A 30 4.00 6.39 17.18
C LEU A 30 2.81 7.02 17.92
N ARG A 31 1.90 6.19 18.44
CA ARG A 31 0.69 6.62 19.15
C ARG A 31 -0.13 7.63 18.35
N ILE A 32 -0.27 7.39 17.05
CA ILE A 32 -0.98 8.32 16.14
C ILE A 32 -2.44 8.55 16.53
N GLN A 33 -3.04 7.66 17.33
CA GLN A 33 -4.41 7.77 17.87
C GLN A 33 -4.70 9.06 18.64
N ASN A 34 -3.67 9.76 19.13
CA ASN A 34 -3.82 11.02 19.85
C ASN A 34 -3.63 12.25 18.94
N MET A 35 -3.43 12.06 17.63
CA MET A 35 -3.10 13.12 16.68
C MET A 35 -4.34 13.54 15.87
N GLU A 36 -4.43 14.83 15.51
CA GLU A 36 -5.58 15.37 14.77
C GLU A 36 -5.87 14.65 13.44
N ASN A 37 -4.84 14.16 12.75
CA ASN A 37 -4.98 13.56 11.43
C ASN A 37 -5.04 12.02 11.44
N PHE A 38 -5.30 11.42 12.61
CA PHE A 38 -5.31 9.96 12.80
C PHE A 38 -6.21 9.21 11.81
N GLU A 39 -7.47 9.61 11.70
CA GLU A 39 -8.45 8.93 10.86
C GLU A 39 -8.03 8.97 9.39
N THR A 40 -7.53 10.12 8.95
CA THR A 40 -7.03 10.31 7.59
C THR A 40 -5.80 9.44 7.31
N ALA A 41 -4.84 9.40 8.24
CA ALA A 41 -3.63 8.59 8.10
C ALA A 41 -3.96 7.11 7.92
N ILE A 42 -4.86 6.57 8.76
CA ILE A 42 -5.34 5.19 8.64
C ILE A 42 -6.09 4.96 7.34
N GLY A 43 -6.95 5.89 6.93
CA GLY A 43 -7.71 5.76 5.68
C GLY A 43 -6.80 5.56 4.47
N PHE A 44 -5.76 6.38 4.35
CA PHE A 44 -4.79 6.23 3.26
C PHE A 44 -3.90 5.00 3.39
N GLU A 45 -3.56 4.58 4.62
CA GLU A 45 -2.82 3.35 4.87
C GLU A 45 -3.60 2.11 4.41
N ILE A 46 -4.91 2.07 4.72
CA ILE A 46 -5.81 1.00 4.27
C ILE A 46 -5.87 0.95 2.73
N VAL A 47 -5.90 2.10 2.06
CA VAL A 47 -5.84 2.15 0.58
C VAL A 47 -4.53 1.54 0.08
N GLY A 48 -3.39 1.86 0.69
CA GLY A 48 -2.09 1.27 0.37
C GLY A 48 -2.09 -0.26 0.54
N PHE A 49 -2.62 -0.76 1.66
CA PHE A 49 -2.74 -2.21 1.89
C PHE A 49 -3.67 -2.90 0.90
N ALA A 50 -4.81 -2.27 0.58
CA ALA A 50 -5.75 -2.81 -0.38
C ALA A 50 -5.12 -2.95 -1.78
N LEU A 51 -4.36 -1.94 -2.21
CA LEU A 51 -3.62 -1.98 -3.47
C LEU A 51 -2.56 -3.08 -3.48
N LEU A 52 -1.75 -3.18 -2.42
CA LEU A 52 -0.73 -4.22 -2.29
C LEU A 52 -1.35 -5.63 -2.33
N ALA A 53 -2.43 -5.84 -1.58
CA ALA A 53 -3.18 -7.09 -1.58
C ALA A 53 -3.77 -7.39 -2.96
N TYR A 54 -4.32 -6.38 -3.65
CA TYR A 54 -4.87 -6.52 -5.00
C TYR A 54 -3.81 -6.99 -6.00
N PHE A 55 -2.62 -6.39 -6.01
CA PHE A 55 -1.58 -6.80 -6.98
C PHE A 55 -1.03 -8.19 -6.68
N ILE A 56 -0.77 -8.51 -5.40
CA ILE A 56 -0.24 -9.81 -4.99
C ILE A 56 -1.27 -10.93 -5.25
N LEU A 57 -2.49 -10.78 -4.75
CA LEU A 57 -3.52 -11.81 -4.86
C LEU A 57 -4.14 -11.84 -6.26
N GLY A 58 -4.30 -10.69 -6.91
CA GLY A 58 -4.86 -10.57 -8.25
C GLY A 58 -3.99 -11.24 -9.32
N ASN A 59 -2.65 -11.11 -9.21
CA ASN A 59 -1.72 -11.78 -10.12
C ASN A 59 -1.71 -13.31 -9.95
N ILE A 60 -1.90 -13.80 -8.72
CA ILE A 60 -2.02 -15.23 -8.45
C ILE A 60 -3.38 -15.75 -8.91
N GLY A 61 -4.47 -15.04 -8.62
CA GLY A 61 -5.84 -15.50 -8.78
C GLY A 61 -6.36 -15.45 -10.22
N SER A 62 -6.34 -14.26 -10.85
CA SER A 62 -7.24 -13.93 -11.97
C SER A 62 -6.54 -13.21 -13.13
N ASN A 63 -5.67 -12.23 -12.87
CA ASN A 63 -5.05 -11.39 -13.90
C ASN A 63 -3.55 -11.66 -13.98
N ARG A 64 -3.13 -12.61 -14.83
CA ARG A 64 -1.69 -12.87 -15.01
C ARG A 64 -1.04 -11.67 -15.68
N ILE A 65 -0.17 -10.98 -14.95
CA ILE A 65 0.68 -9.92 -15.47
C ILE A 65 1.98 -10.56 -15.95
N LYS A 66 2.53 -10.09 -17.07
CA LYS A 66 3.88 -10.49 -17.50
C LYS A 66 4.88 -10.16 -16.39
N THR A 67 5.77 -11.09 -16.05
CA THR A 67 6.75 -10.94 -14.95
C THR A 67 7.59 -9.67 -15.07
N GLY A 68 7.93 -9.26 -16.29
CA GLY A 68 8.68 -8.02 -16.55
C GLY A 68 7.95 -6.73 -16.16
N TYR A 69 6.63 -6.75 -16.01
CA TYR A 69 5.82 -5.62 -15.52
C TYR A 69 5.36 -5.81 -14.07
N PHE A 70 5.18 -7.06 -13.63
CA PHE A 70 4.74 -7.36 -12.28
C PHE A 70 5.75 -6.95 -11.20
N VAL A 71 7.05 -7.24 -11.40
CA VAL A 71 8.08 -6.90 -10.41
C VAL A 71 8.21 -5.38 -10.25
N PRO A 72 8.34 -4.57 -11.33
CA PRO A 72 8.33 -3.11 -11.20
C PRO A 72 7.08 -2.56 -10.52
N LEU A 73 5.89 -3.09 -10.85
CA LEU A 73 4.63 -2.66 -10.26
C LEU A 73 4.57 -2.92 -8.75
N LEU A 74 5.06 -4.08 -8.28
CA LEU A 74 5.22 -4.36 -6.85
C LEU A 74 6.20 -3.39 -6.20
N MET A 75 7.36 -3.16 -6.81
CA MET A 75 8.36 -2.24 -6.26
C MET A 75 7.83 -0.81 -6.13
N VAL A 76 7.10 -0.31 -7.13
CA VAL A 76 6.45 1.01 -7.06
C VAL A 76 5.41 1.06 -5.95
N THR A 77 4.67 -0.03 -5.74
CA THR A 77 3.68 -0.12 -4.65
C THR A 77 4.35 -0.11 -3.27
N VAL A 78 5.46 -0.83 -3.11
CA VAL A 78 6.26 -0.81 -1.87
C VAL A 78 6.86 0.57 -1.62
N ILE A 79 7.39 1.23 -2.65
CA ILE A 79 7.91 2.60 -2.53
C ILE A 79 6.79 3.57 -2.14
N TYR A 80 5.61 3.42 -2.73
CA TYR A 80 4.44 4.22 -2.39
C TYR A 80 4.04 4.05 -0.92
N THR A 81 3.98 2.83 -0.39
CA THR A 81 3.65 2.62 1.02
C THR A 81 4.71 3.20 1.96
N ILE A 82 6.01 3.06 1.64
CA ILE A 82 7.09 3.70 2.42
C ILE A 82 6.96 5.22 2.43
N LEU A 83 6.61 5.84 1.30
CA LEU A 83 6.37 7.28 1.23
C LEU A 83 5.17 7.68 2.09
N LEU A 84 4.11 6.89 2.08
CA LEU A 84 2.91 7.11 2.87
C LEU A 84 3.22 7.04 4.38
N ASP A 85 3.95 6.00 4.81
CA ASP A 85 4.47 5.86 6.17
C ASP A 85 5.30 7.07 6.60
N THR A 86 6.22 7.52 5.74
CA THR A 86 7.11 8.65 6.02
C THR A 86 6.32 9.95 6.20
N ILE A 87 5.34 10.20 5.33
CA ILE A 87 4.47 11.38 5.39
C ILE A 87 3.59 11.33 6.64
N ASN A 88 3.01 10.17 6.94
CA ASN A 88 2.24 9.94 8.16
C ASN A 88 3.08 10.28 9.39
N ILE A 89 4.29 9.73 9.51
CA ILE A 89 5.18 10.01 10.65
C ILE A 89 5.56 11.48 10.73
N ALA A 90 5.91 12.10 9.61
CA ALA A 90 6.45 13.46 9.59
C ALA A 90 5.39 14.54 9.84
N PHE A 91 4.18 14.35 9.32
CA PHE A 91 3.19 15.42 9.17
C PHE A 91 1.89 15.21 9.94
N VAL A 92 1.59 14.01 10.47
CA VAL A 92 0.31 13.71 11.15
C VAL A 92 -0.04 14.71 12.26
N ALA A 93 0.96 15.28 12.94
CA ALA A 93 0.78 16.23 14.04
C ALA A 93 1.13 17.69 13.70
N LYS A 94 1.71 17.96 12.52
CA LYS A 94 2.36 19.25 12.23
C LYS A 94 1.59 20.15 11.29
N ILE A 95 0.64 19.61 10.52
CA ILE A 95 -0.08 20.36 9.48
C ILE A 95 -1.59 20.19 9.62
N SER A 96 -2.33 21.15 9.08
CA SER A 96 -3.79 21.10 9.06
C SER A 96 -4.30 19.90 8.26
N ASN A 97 -5.45 19.35 8.67
CA ASN A 97 -6.04 18.18 8.05
C ASN A 97 -6.21 18.32 6.54
N VAL A 98 -6.67 19.48 6.07
CA VAL A 98 -6.87 19.75 4.63
C VAL A 98 -5.57 19.61 3.85
N MET A 99 -4.46 20.16 4.36
CA MET A 99 -3.14 20.05 3.70
C MET A 99 -2.61 18.61 3.75
N PHE A 100 -2.84 17.93 4.87
CA PHE A 100 -2.46 16.52 5.03
C PHE A 100 -3.16 15.61 4.02
N VAL A 101 -4.48 15.78 3.87
CA VAL A 101 -5.29 15.08 2.85
C VAL A 101 -4.79 15.40 1.44
N LEU A 102 -4.52 16.66 1.13
CA LEU A 102 -4.07 17.09 -0.19
C LEU A 102 -2.74 16.43 -0.58
N ILE A 103 -1.78 16.39 0.35
CA ILE A 103 -0.49 15.73 0.12
C ILE A 103 -0.69 14.25 -0.18
N HIS A 104 -1.53 13.55 0.60
CA HIS A 104 -1.84 12.14 0.35
C HIS A 104 -2.47 11.91 -1.02
N PHE A 105 -3.41 12.78 -1.44
CA PHE A 105 -3.99 12.69 -2.77
C PHE A 105 -2.98 12.93 -3.89
N VAL A 106 -2.05 13.86 -3.73
CA VAL A 106 -0.99 14.08 -4.72
C VAL A 106 -0.09 12.84 -4.84
N VAL A 107 0.30 12.24 -3.71
CA VAL A 107 1.14 11.03 -3.71
C VAL A 107 0.40 9.85 -4.33
N LEU A 108 -0.87 9.67 -3.99
CA LEU A 108 -1.74 8.65 -4.60
C LEU A 108 -1.91 8.89 -6.12
N LEU A 109 -2.06 10.15 -6.54
CA LEU A 109 -2.17 10.49 -7.96
C LEU A 109 -0.89 10.13 -8.73
N VAL A 110 0.27 10.49 -8.20
CA VAL A 110 1.57 10.13 -8.79
C VAL A 110 1.72 8.62 -8.88
N TYR A 111 1.35 7.90 -7.81
CA TYR A 111 1.33 6.45 -7.81
C TYR A 111 0.41 5.87 -8.89
N CYS A 112 -0.80 6.40 -9.03
CA CYS A 112 -1.76 5.96 -10.05
C CYS A 112 -1.27 6.19 -11.48
N ILE A 113 -0.66 7.36 -11.75
CA ILE A 113 -0.09 7.70 -13.06
C ILE A 113 0.98 6.69 -13.47
N VAL A 114 1.75 6.18 -12.51
CA VAL A 114 2.83 5.22 -12.77
C VAL A 114 2.30 3.78 -12.82
N SER A 115 1.47 3.39 -11.85
CA SER A 115 1.01 2.01 -11.68
C SER A 115 -0.06 1.57 -12.69
N ILE A 116 -1.01 2.44 -13.05
CA ILE A 116 -2.12 2.10 -13.95
C ILE A 116 -1.60 1.73 -15.36
N PRO A 117 -0.75 2.52 -16.03
CA PRO A 117 -0.24 2.16 -17.34
C PRO A 117 0.58 0.87 -17.31
N MET A 118 1.41 0.67 -16.27
CA MET A 118 2.17 -0.56 -16.11
C MET A 118 1.27 -1.78 -15.94
N TYR A 119 0.18 -1.64 -15.17
CA TYR A 119 -0.80 -2.70 -15.00
C TYR A 119 -1.52 -3.03 -16.32
N ILE A 120 -1.96 -2.01 -17.06
CA ILE A 120 -2.66 -2.18 -18.34
C ILE A 120 -1.75 -2.84 -19.39
N LEU A 121 -0.53 -2.33 -19.57
CA LEU A 121 0.45 -2.85 -20.55
C LEU A 121 0.97 -4.24 -20.17
N GLY A 122 1.03 -4.53 -18.87
CA GLY A 122 1.51 -5.80 -18.35
C GLY A 122 0.47 -6.93 -18.42
N LYS A 123 -0.82 -6.60 -18.62
CA LYS A 123 -1.90 -7.58 -18.70
C LYS A 123 -1.69 -8.51 -19.90
N ARG A 124 -1.87 -9.81 -19.67
CA ARG A 124 -1.64 -10.88 -20.66
C ARG A 124 -2.94 -11.40 -21.24
#